data_AF-A0A9D8MPE7-F1
#
_entry.id   AF-A0A9D8MPE7-F1
#
_cell.length_a   1.000
_cell.length_b   1.000
_cell.length_c   1.000
_cell.angle_alpha   90.00
_cell.angle_beta   90.00
_cell.angle_gamma   90.00
#
_symmetry.space_group_name_H-M   'P 1'
#
loop_
_entity.id
_entity.type
_entity.pdbx_description
1 polymer ?
#
loop_
_entity_poly.entity_id
_entity_poly.type
_entity_poly.pdbx_seq_one_letter_code
_entity_poly.pdbx_strand_id
1 'polypeptide(L)'
;MGPDTGIYRVNRGASMAREAYKCRSARRNGPLDGRYVDAGFRVALTPIRVSKDVTIPLSEDVNLDMIWIKPGTFIMGSPEDEIGRGLYYSETQHQVTLTQGYWMGKFEVTQAQYEAVMGTNPSGSSRADLPVVRVNWSDSMEFCAKLTAIEREAGRLPEGYEYTLPTEAQWEYACRAGTTTAFNNGTNIPTEEQAGEYYDDNGSWHQGEPCPNLDELGWYSNNSRYSNGNLDIHPVGQKLPNAWGLYDMHGNVWEWCLDWFRSYPTAAVTDPNGPVTGSYRVNRGGSIARYADSCRSATRNGPPDGRYSDAGFRVALAPIRVSKDKTIPLSEDVNLDMIWIEPGTFMMGSPEDELGRRDDEVQHQVTLTKGYWLGKYEVTQAQYEAVMGTNPSWYKGDDLPVECVSWFDAKEFCSKLTALEREAGRLPEGYRYTLPTEAQWEYACRAGTTTALNSGNNLSKTDKSSEMNQVGWYWYNAGVESYEKGLTCTRPVGQKMANIWGLYDMHGNVAEWCSDFYEDYPASAVVDPTGADTGIDRVVRWGSWWHYAWVCRSACRGYDASDAKYTNLGFRVALAPV
;
A
#
# COMPACT_ATOMS: atom_id res chain seq x y z
N MET A 1 47.96 -7.09 54.24
CA MET A 1 47.85 -6.71 55.66
C MET A 1 46.40 -6.94 56.06
N GLY A 2 46.13 -7.91 56.94
CA GLY A 2 44.81 -8.13 57.56
C GLY A 2 44.52 -7.10 58.68
N PRO A 3 43.46 -7.27 59.52
CA PRO A 3 43.10 -8.57 60.10
C PRO A 3 41.59 -8.94 60.15
N ASP A 4 41.40 -10.22 60.47
CA ASP A 4 40.24 -10.97 60.94
C ASP A 4 39.52 -10.42 62.19
N THR A 5 38.28 -10.91 62.40
CA THR A 5 37.71 -11.57 63.62
C THR A 5 36.18 -11.67 63.43
N GLY A 6 35.38 -12.69 63.79
CA GLY A 6 35.43 -13.93 64.58
C GLY A 6 33.98 -14.18 65.10
N ILE A 7 33.30 -15.29 64.79
CA ILE A 7 33.10 -16.51 65.63
C ILE A 7 31.84 -16.55 66.58
N TYR A 8 30.90 -17.46 66.24
CA TYR A 8 30.08 -18.46 67.03
C TYR A 8 28.86 -18.16 67.96
N ARG A 9 27.82 -19.04 67.75
CA ARG A 9 26.88 -19.77 68.69
C ARG A 9 25.63 -19.06 69.27
N VAL A 10 24.49 -19.70 69.62
CA VAL A 10 23.70 -20.94 69.35
C VAL A 10 22.51 -20.96 70.35
N ASN A 11 21.37 -21.61 69.98
CA ASN A 11 20.25 -22.15 70.82
C ASN A 11 19.16 -21.19 71.35
N ARG A 12 17.86 -21.52 71.50
CA ARG A 12 16.95 -22.71 71.52
C ARG A 12 15.51 -22.15 71.29
N GLY A 13 14.49 -22.82 70.76
CA GLY A 13 13.87 -24.12 71.09
C GLY A 13 12.46 -24.20 70.44
N ALA A 14 12.09 -25.37 69.88
CA ALA A 14 10.96 -26.24 70.28
C ALA A 14 9.54 -25.74 69.85
N SER A 15 8.59 -26.50 69.30
CA SER A 15 8.40 -27.95 69.11
C SER A 15 7.24 -28.23 68.13
N MET A 16 7.29 -29.40 67.47
CA MET A 16 6.23 -30.38 67.10
C MET A 16 4.74 -29.94 67.09
N ALA A 17 3.88 -30.37 66.15
CA ALA A 17 3.60 -31.78 65.84
C ALA A 17 2.82 -31.99 64.52
N ARG A 18 3.02 -33.19 63.96
CA ARG A 18 2.23 -33.84 62.90
C ARG A 18 0.85 -34.25 63.45
N GLU A 19 -0.17 -34.33 62.59
CA GLU A 19 -1.01 -35.54 62.51
C GLU A 19 -1.86 -35.60 61.24
N ALA A 20 -2.03 -36.84 60.77
CA ALA A 20 -2.72 -37.23 59.56
C ALA A 20 -4.02 -37.99 59.89
N TYR A 21 -4.82 -38.25 58.84
CA TYR A 21 -5.93 -39.19 58.73
C TYR A 21 -7.29 -38.81 59.38
N LYS A 22 -8.33 -38.80 58.52
CA LYS A 22 -9.38 -39.85 58.53
C LYS A 22 -10.29 -39.76 57.31
N CYS A 23 -10.19 -40.79 56.48
CA CYS A 23 -11.23 -41.24 55.56
C CYS A 23 -12.24 -42.09 56.37
N ARG A 24 -13.55 -41.87 56.20
CA ARG A 24 -14.59 -42.84 56.59
C ARG A 24 -15.68 -42.91 55.53
N SER A 25 -15.79 -44.11 54.98
CA SER A 25 -16.89 -44.65 54.20
C SER A 25 -18.18 -44.79 55.01
N ALA A 26 -19.32 -44.68 54.33
CA ALA A 26 -20.52 -45.43 54.66
C ALA A 26 -21.23 -45.90 53.37
N ARG A 27 -21.33 -47.22 53.20
CA ARG A 27 -22.21 -47.91 52.24
C ARG A 27 -23.35 -48.57 53.00
N ARG A 28 -24.53 -48.60 52.38
CA ARG A 28 -25.62 -49.64 52.34
C ARG A 28 -26.90 -48.92 51.88
N ASN A 29 -27.83 -49.45 51.09
CA ASN A 29 -28.01 -50.60 50.20
C ASN A 29 -29.39 -50.39 49.54
N GLY A 30 -29.60 -50.81 48.27
CA GLY A 30 -30.94 -51.08 47.73
C GLY A 30 -31.25 -50.47 46.35
N PRO A 31 -31.62 -51.28 45.34
CA PRO A 31 -31.94 -50.82 43.98
C PRO A 31 -33.45 -50.66 43.79
N LEU A 32 -33.90 -49.54 43.22
CA LEU A 32 -35.24 -49.46 42.61
C LEU A 32 -35.22 -48.61 41.35
N ASP A 33 -35.74 -49.26 40.32
CA ASP A 33 -36.10 -48.85 38.98
C ASP A 33 -37.11 -47.68 38.96
N GLY A 34 -37.11 -46.89 37.88
CA GLY A 34 -38.21 -45.94 37.61
C GLY A 34 -37.82 -44.54 37.12
N ARG A 35 -37.61 -44.43 35.80
CA ARG A 35 -38.00 -43.30 34.93
C ARG A 35 -37.79 -41.87 35.46
N TYR A 36 -36.71 -41.23 35.01
CA TYR A 36 -36.68 -39.78 34.84
C TYR A 36 -36.51 -39.43 33.37
N VAL A 37 -37.45 -38.63 32.89
CA VAL A 37 -37.53 -38.05 31.55
C VAL A 37 -36.31 -37.18 31.27
N ASP A 38 -35.71 -37.40 30.11
CA ASP A 38 -34.59 -36.66 29.54
C ASP A 38 -35.06 -35.23 29.20
N ALA A 39 -34.75 -34.28 30.08
CA ALA A 39 -34.69 -32.86 29.73
C ALA A 39 -33.22 -32.53 29.46
N GLY A 40 -32.78 -32.84 28.24
CA GLY A 40 -31.43 -32.59 27.77
C GLY A 40 -31.08 -31.09 27.75
N PHE A 41 -30.61 -30.57 28.88
CA PHE A 41 -29.76 -29.39 28.89
C PHE A 41 -28.37 -29.81 28.38
N ARG A 42 -28.18 -29.73 27.06
CA ARG A 42 -26.84 -29.71 26.48
C ARG A 42 -26.18 -28.40 26.90
N VAL A 43 -25.38 -28.44 27.96
CA VAL A 43 -24.35 -27.42 28.16
C VAL A 43 -23.38 -27.59 27.00
N ALA A 44 -23.56 -26.77 25.96
CA ALA A 44 -22.53 -26.59 24.95
C ALA A 44 -21.33 -26.01 25.69
N LEU A 45 -20.32 -26.85 25.95
CA LEU A 45 -18.98 -26.37 26.27
C LEU A 45 -18.51 -25.63 25.02
N THR A 46 -18.75 -24.33 24.97
CA THR A 46 -18.11 -23.44 24.00
C THR A 46 -16.61 -23.67 24.15
N PRO A 47 -15.89 -24.09 23.09
CA PRO A 47 -14.44 -24.17 23.19
C PRO A 47 -13.94 -22.79 23.58
N ILE A 48 -13.21 -22.70 24.70
CA ILE A 48 -12.50 -21.50 25.12
C ILE A 48 -11.62 -21.12 23.92
N ARG A 49 -12.01 -20.07 23.19
CA ARG A 49 -11.13 -19.46 22.20
C ARG A 49 -9.98 -18.90 23.01
N VAL A 50 -8.83 -19.58 22.98
CA VAL A 50 -7.57 -18.97 23.40
C VAL A 50 -7.37 -17.81 22.43
N SER A 51 -7.58 -16.59 22.91
CA SER A 51 -7.39 -15.41 22.08
C SER A 51 -5.93 -15.37 21.62
N LYS A 52 -5.71 -15.01 20.35
CA LYS A 52 -4.38 -14.74 19.81
C LYS A 52 -3.91 -13.31 20.10
N ASP A 53 -4.74 -12.51 20.79
CA ASP A 53 -4.40 -11.15 21.17
C ASP A 53 -3.13 -11.12 22.01
N VAL A 54 -2.33 -10.08 21.84
CA VAL A 54 -1.04 -9.91 22.54
C VAL A 54 -0.99 -8.55 23.21
N THR A 55 -0.34 -8.50 24.36
CA THR A 55 -0.05 -7.26 25.08
C THR A 55 1.46 -7.07 25.09
N ILE A 56 1.91 -5.94 24.54
CA ILE A 56 3.32 -5.59 24.41
C ILE A 56 3.67 -4.59 25.52
N PRO A 57 4.55 -4.95 26.47
CA PRO A 57 4.99 -4.03 27.52
C PRO A 57 5.98 -3.01 26.94
N LEU A 58 5.62 -1.73 26.96
CA LEU A 58 6.46 -0.63 26.49
C LEU A 58 7.27 0.00 27.64
N SER A 59 6.72 -0.01 28.86
CA SER A 59 7.40 0.37 30.10
C SER A 59 6.75 -0.34 31.31
N GLU A 60 7.11 0.01 32.55
CA GLU A 60 6.57 -0.63 33.78
C GLU A 60 5.04 -0.59 33.86
N ASP A 61 4.42 0.52 33.42
CA ASP A 61 2.98 0.76 33.53
C ASP A 61 2.29 1.03 32.17
N VAL A 62 3.02 0.95 31.05
CA VAL A 62 2.48 1.25 29.71
C VAL A 62 2.51 0.00 28.85
N ASN A 63 1.32 -0.39 28.38
CA ASN A 63 1.12 -1.56 27.53
C ASN A 63 0.48 -1.15 26.20
N LEU A 64 0.82 -1.89 25.14
CA LEU A 64 0.17 -1.83 23.84
C LEU A 64 -0.58 -3.14 23.60
N ASP A 65 -1.91 -3.10 23.68
CA ASP A 65 -2.78 -4.23 23.40
C ASP A 65 -3.04 -4.34 21.89
N MET A 66 -2.89 -5.54 21.34
CA MET A 66 -3.00 -5.83 19.92
C MET A 66 -3.98 -6.98 19.68
N ILE A 67 -4.97 -6.76 18.83
CA ILE A 67 -6.03 -7.71 18.48
C ILE A 67 -5.62 -8.53 17.25
N TRP A 68 -5.77 -9.85 17.31
CA TRP A 68 -5.52 -10.71 16.15
C TRP A 68 -6.64 -10.60 15.11
N ILE A 69 -6.27 -10.20 13.90
CA ILE A 69 -7.15 -10.09 12.75
C ILE A 69 -6.95 -11.31 11.85
N LYS A 70 -8.01 -12.10 11.69
CA LYS A 70 -7.98 -13.30 10.85
C LYS A 70 -7.91 -12.93 9.36
N PRO A 71 -7.14 -13.67 8.53
CA PRO A 71 -7.21 -13.50 7.09
C PRO A 71 -8.62 -13.77 6.55
N GLY A 72 -8.93 -13.18 5.40
CA GLY A 72 -10.25 -13.26 4.79
C GLY A 72 -10.42 -12.31 3.62
N THR A 73 -11.62 -12.33 3.05
CA THR A 73 -12.00 -11.52 1.89
C THR A 73 -13.15 -10.60 2.27
N PHE A 74 -13.11 -9.35 1.78
CA PHE A 74 -14.19 -8.38 1.97
C PHE A 74 -14.33 -7.47 0.73
N ILE A 75 -15.44 -6.73 0.69
CA ILE A 75 -15.65 -5.66 -0.28
C ILE A 75 -15.16 -4.36 0.35
N MET A 76 -14.13 -3.78 -0.25
CA MET A 76 -13.56 -2.50 0.13
C MET A 76 -14.22 -1.39 -0.67
N GLY A 77 -14.44 -0.22 -0.08
CA GLY A 77 -15.18 0.90 -0.68
C GLY A 77 -16.66 0.91 -0.30
N SER A 78 -17.44 1.82 -0.91
CA SER A 78 -18.84 2.08 -0.55
C SER A 78 -19.78 1.95 -1.77
N PRO A 79 -21.00 1.41 -1.57
CA PRO A 79 -22.06 1.42 -2.60
C PRO A 79 -22.32 2.83 -3.12
N GLU A 80 -22.66 2.98 -4.41
CA GLU A 80 -22.89 4.30 -5.02
C GLU A 80 -24.01 5.09 -4.36
N ASP A 81 -24.97 4.40 -3.74
CA ASP A 81 -26.14 4.93 -3.05
C ASP A 81 -25.96 5.06 -1.52
N GLU A 82 -24.76 4.79 -0.98
CA GLU A 82 -24.49 4.97 0.45
C GLU A 82 -24.56 6.46 0.84
N ILE A 83 -25.44 6.80 1.77
CA ILE A 83 -25.59 8.18 2.29
C ILE A 83 -24.26 8.66 2.90
N GLY A 84 -23.85 9.87 2.56
CA GLY A 84 -22.57 10.46 2.99
C GLY A 84 -21.37 10.03 2.15
N ARG A 85 -21.57 9.23 1.09
CA ARG A 85 -20.53 8.92 0.11
C ARG A 85 -20.11 10.17 -0.65
N GLY A 86 -18.85 10.58 -0.48
CA GLY A 86 -18.30 11.71 -1.20
C GLY A 86 -17.82 11.30 -2.59
N LEU A 87 -18.31 11.97 -3.64
CA LEU A 87 -17.93 11.71 -5.04
C LEU A 87 -16.43 11.91 -5.35
N TYR A 88 -15.69 12.57 -4.47
CA TYR A 88 -14.28 12.93 -4.67
C TYR A 88 -13.26 11.94 -4.09
N TYR A 89 -13.69 10.94 -3.31
CA TYR A 89 -12.78 10.08 -2.54
C TYR A 89 -12.43 8.74 -3.20
N SER A 90 -12.97 8.48 -4.40
CA SER A 90 -12.77 7.22 -5.15
C SER A 90 -12.98 5.97 -4.27
N GLU A 91 -14.13 5.91 -3.59
CA GLU A 91 -14.56 4.78 -2.76
C GLU A 91 -15.14 3.63 -3.61
N THR A 92 -14.58 3.37 -4.80
CA THR A 92 -15.08 2.35 -5.74
C THR A 92 -15.02 0.95 -5.13
N GLN A 93 -16.15 0.23 -5.15
CA GLN A 93 -16.20 -1.11 -4.60
C GLN A 93 -15.35 -2.09 -5.41
N HIS A 94 -14.49 -2.83 -4.71
CA HIS A 94 -13.70 -3.92 -5.27
C HIS A 94 -13.42 -4.98 -4.20
N GLN A 95 -13.17 -6.22 -4.63
CA GLN A 95 -12.89 -7.32 -3.71
C GLN A 95 -11.42 -7.29 -3.28
N VAL A 96 -11.18 -7.39 -1.97
CA VAL A 96 -9.85 -7.52 -1.40
C VAL A 96 -9.76 -8.83 -0.62
N THR A 97 -8.70 -9.59 -0.87
CA THR A 97 -8.35 -10.79 -0.09
C THR A 97 -7.07 -10.55 0.69
N LEU A 98 -7.13 -10.67 2.02
CA LEU A 98 -5.95 -10.71 2.89
C LEU A 98 -5.64 -12.17 3.20
N THR A 99 -4.53 -12.70 2.68
CA THR A 99 -4.17 -14.12 2.80
C THR A 99 -3.49 -14.43 4.13
N GLN A 100 -2.89 -13.42 4.75
CA GLN A 100 -2.21 -13.55 6.03
C GLN A 100 -2.93 -12.75 7.12
N GLY A 101 -3.00 -13.33 8.31
CA GLY A 101 -3.46 -12.61 9.50
C GLY A 101 -2.36 -11.70 10.04
N TYR A 102 -2.79 -10.68 10.76
CA TYR A 102 -1.94 -9.66 11.38
C TYR A 102 -2.55 -9.26 12.71
N TRP A 103 -1.78 -8.59 13.57
CA TRP A 103 -2.34 -7.95 14.75
C TRP A 103 -2.51 -6.47 14.51
N MET A 104 -3.55 -5.86 15.08
CA MET A 104 -3.79 -4.43 15.01
C MET A 104 -4.06 -3.87 16.41
N GLY A 105 -3.52 -2.68 16.70
CA GLY A 105 -3.68 -2.01 17.98
C GLY A 105 -5.16 -1.91 18.37
N LYS A 106 -5.48 -2.33 19.58
CA LYS A 106 -6.85 -2.29 20.12
C LYS A 106 -7.45 -0.88 20.10
N PHE A 107 -6.58 0.11 20.29
CA PHE A 107 -6.84 1.54 20.31
C PHE A 107 -5.89 2.27 19.37
N GLU A 108 -6.13 3.54 19.08
CA GLU A 108 -5.09 4.44 18.58
C GLU A 108 -3.90 4.46 19.54
N VAL A 109 -2.70 4.74 19.02
CA VAL A 109 -1.51 4.88 19.87
C VAL A 109 -1.73 6.04 20.83
N THR A 110 -1.61 5.77 22.14
CA THR A 110 -1.82 6.80 23.15
C THR A 110 -0.57 7.66 23.34
N GLN A 111 -0.74 8.83 23.95
CA GLN A 111 0.37 9.73 24.28
C GLN A 111 1.43 9.06 25.15
N ALA A 112 1.02 8.25 26.15
CA ALA A 112 1.97 7.53 26.99
C ALA A 112 2.71 6.42 26.23
N GLN A 113 2.04 5.71 25.31
CA GLN A 113 2.68 4.71 24.46
C GLN A 113 3.70 5.36 23.51
N TYR A 114 3.33 6.48 22.90
CA TYR A 114 4.23 7.26 22.04
C TYR A 114 5.46 7.74 22.82
N GLU A 115 5.26 8.32 24.00
CA GLU A 115 6.34 8.80 24.86
C GLU A 115 7.26 7.66 25.32
N ALA A 116 6.72 6.48 25.64
CA ALA A 116 7.51 5.32 26.05
C ALA A 116 8.47 4.84 24.94
N VAL A 117 8.07 4.92 23.67
CA VAL A 117 8.89 4.48 22.53
C VAL A 117 9.79 5.59 21.98
N MET A 118 9.28 6.83 21.96
CA MET A 118 9.93 7.96 21.28
C MET A 118 10.65 8.92 22.23
N GLY A 119 10.42 8.81 23.54
CA GLY A 119 10.98 9.70 24.56
C GLY A 119 10.44 11.13 24.52
N THR A 120 9.38 11.39 23.74
CA THR A 120 8.76 12.72 23.57
C THR A 120 7.26 12.57 23.39
N ASN A 121 6.49 13.62 23.68
CA ASN A 121 5.07 13.70 23.35
C ASN A 121 4.81 14.98 22.52
N PRO A 122 4.49 14.86 21.21
CA PRO A 122 4.22 16.01 20.35
C PRO A 122 2.81 16.59 20.55
N SER A 123 1.95 15.90 21.30
CA SER A 123 0.59 16.34 21.57
C SER A 123 0.63 17.64 22.38
N GLY A 124 -0.25 18.59 22.06
CA GLY A 124 -0.31 19.89 22.75
C GLY A 124 -0.73 19.84 24.23
N SER A 125 -0.92 18.63 24.77
CA SER A 125 -1.26 18.32 26.16
C SER A 125 -0.57 17.01 26.54
N SER A 126 -0.46 16.73 27.85
CA SER A 126 0.06 15.44 28.34
C SER A 126 -1.00 14.73 29.17
N ARG A 127 -1.70 13.78 28.55
CA ARG A 127 -2.67 12.88 29.17
C ARG A 127 -2.48 11.48 28.60
N ALA A 128 -2.12 10.54 29.48
CA ALA A 128 -1.61 9.22 29.11
C ALA A 128 -2.54 8.37 28.23
N ASP A 129 -3.85 8.54 28.41
CA ASP A 129 -4.92 7.74 27.80
C ASP A 129 -5.52 8.37 26.53
N LEU A 130 -5.11 9.59 26.18
CA LEU A 130 -5.50 10.24 24.92
C LEU A 130 -4.69 9.67 23.74
N PRO A 131 -5.25 9.64 22.52
CA PRO A 131 -4.47 9.41 21.31
C PRO A 131 -3.32 10.43 21.20
N VAL A 132 -2.19 9.97 20.66
CA VAL A 132 -1.14 10.89 20.21
C VAL A 132 -1.61 11.61 18.95
N VAL A 133 -1.45 12.92 18.93
CA VAL A 133 -1.80 13.78 17.79
C VAL A 133 -0.64 14.74 17.48
N ARG A 134 -0.75 15.50 16.39
CA ARG A 134 0.33 16.35 15.86
C ARG A 134 1.58 15.55 15.46
N VAL A 135 1.32 14.34 14.96
CA VAL A 135 2.26 13.47 14.28
C VAL A 135 1.91 13.44 12.79
N ASN A 136 2.92 13.49 11.94
CA ASN A 136 2.72 13.22 10.52
C ASN A 136 2.96 11.73 10.22
N TRP A 137 2.84 11.36 8.95
CA TRP A 137 3.05 9.97 8.53
C TRP A 137 4.46 9.48 8.86
N SER A 138 5.48 10.32 8.65
CA SER A 138 6.88 9.97 8.90
C SER A 138 7.18 9.75 10.39
N ASP A 139 6.64 10.59 11.29
CA ASP A 139 6.73 10.41 12.73
C ASP A 139 6.12 9.05 13.16
N SER A 140 4.97 8.73 12.57
CA SER A 140 4.22 7.50 12.86
C SER A 140 4.99 6.25 12.40
N MET A 141 5.65 6.32 11.25
CA MET A 141 6.54 5.26 10.76
C MET A 141 7.83 5.16 11.58
N GLU A 142 8.38 6.27 12.07
CA GLU A 142 9.54 6.26 12.96
C GLU A 142 9.21 5.56 14.29
N PHE A 143 8.04 5.83 14.87
CA PHE A 143 7.52 5.08 16.03
C PHE A 143 7.51 3.57 15.76
N CYS A 144 6.93 3.17 14.62
CA CYS A 144 6.84 1.76 14.23
C CYS A 144 8.22 1.11 14.06
N ALA A 145 9.18 1.83 13.44
CA ALA A 145 10.54 1.38 13.27
C ALA A 145 11.29 1.22 14.61
N LYS A 146 11.14 2.17 15.54
CA LYS A 146 11.73 2.06 16.88
C LYS A 146 11.12 0.92 17.68
N LEU A 147 9.80 0.77 17.67
CA LEU A 147 9.12 -0.34 18.34
C LEU A 147 9.61 -1.68 17.78
N THR A 148 9.76 -1.78 16.46
CA THR A 148 10.34 -2.95 15.80
C THR A 148 11.76 -3.24 16.27
N ALA A 149 12.62 -2.23 16.37
CA ALA A 149 13.99 -2.40 16.87
C ALA A 149 14.02 -2.86 18.33
N ILE A 150 13.22 -2.24 19.21
CA ILE A 150 13.12 -2.58 20.64
C ILE A 150 12.68 -4.04 20.81
N GLU A 151 11.59 -4.45 20.14
CA GLU A 151 11.05 -5.80 20.28
C GLU A 151 11.97 -6.86 19.64
N ARG A 152 12.70 -6.50 18.59
CA ARG A 152 13.71 -7.37 17.97
C ARG A 152 14.93 -7.57 18.87
N GLU A 153 15.46 -6.49 19.45
CA GLU A 153 16.57 -6.56 20.41
C GLU A 153 16.18 -7.38 21.65
N ALA A 154 14.94 -7.23 22.10
CA ALA A 154 14.39 -8.01 23.21
C ALA A 154 14.05 -9.48 22.86
N GLY A 155 14.18 -9.89 21.59
CA GLY A 155 13.87 -11.24 21.13
C GLY A 155 12.38 -11.61 21.21
N ARG A 156 11.49 -10.61 21.28
CA ARG A 156 10.03 -10.79 21.37
C ARG A 156 9.32 -10.66 20.02
N LEU A 157 9.96 -10.05 19.03
CA LEU A 157 9.42 -9.91 17.68
C LEU A 157 9.52 -11.24 16.90
N PRO A 158 8.41 -11.79 16.37
CA PRO A 158 8.46 -12.97 15.50
C PRO A 158 9.31 -12.72 14.24
N GLU A 159 10.03 -13.75 13.80
CA GLU A 159 10.79 -13.67 12.54
C GLU A 159 9.86 -13.40 11.36
N GLY A 160 10.28 -12.52 10.46
CA GLY A 160 9.47 -12.13 9.29
C GLY A 160 8.32 -11.18 9.60
N TYR A 161 8.22 -10.61 10.80
CA TYR A 161 7.24 -9.58 11.17
C TYR A 161 7.90 -8.25 11.52
N GLU A 162 7.13 -7.17 11.38
CA GLU A 162 7.49 -5.82 11.82
C GLU A 162 6.26 -5.07 12.35
N TYR A 163 6.51 -4.10 13.24
CA TYR A 163 5.50 -3.09 13.55
C TYR A 163 5.50 -2.04 12.44
N THR A 164 4.32 -1.69 11.96
CA THR A 164 4.10 -0.77 10.85
C THR A 164 2.73 -0.09 10.99
N LEU A 165 2.42 0.87 10.13
CA LEU A 165 1.04 1.33 9.96
C LEU A 165 0.23 0.25 9.24
N PRO A 166 -1.06 0.03 9.58
CA PRO A 166 -1.89 -0.87 8.80
C PRO A 166 -1.92 -0.41 7.34
N THR A 167 -1.97 -1.36 6.41
CA THR A 167 -2.40 -1.01 5.06
C THR A 167 -3.80 -0.45 5.13
N GLU A 168 -4.15 0.39 4.19
CA GLU A 168 -5.50 0.93 4.12
C GLU A 168 -6.56 -0.18 4.02
N ALA A 169 -6.27 -1.23 3.26
CA ALA A 169 -7.12 -2.41 3.16
C ALA A 169 -7.23 -3.18 4.49
N GLN A 170 -6.11 -3.33 5.21
CA GLN A 170 -6.12 -3.90 6.56
C GLN A 170 -6.96 -3.05 7.52
N TRP A 171 -6.83 -1.73 7.45
CA TRP A 171 -7.60 -0.82 8.30
C TRP A 171 -9.10 -0.96 8.05
N GLU A 172 -9.55 -0.93 6.78
CA GLU A 172 -10.98 -1.02 6.46
C GLU A 172 -11.56 -2.39 6.78
N TYR A 173 -10.83 -3.46 6.48
CA TYR A 173 -11.23 -4.83 6.81
C TYR A 173 -11.45 -4.98 8.32
N ALA A 174 -10.52 -4.47 9.11
CA ALA A 174 -10.58 -4.48 10.56
C ALA A 174 -11.68 -3.57 11.12
N CYS A 175 -11.89 -2.38 10.53
CA CYS A 175 -12.96 -1.46 10.89
C CYS A 175 -14.33 -2.13 10.74
N ARG A 176 -14.60 -2.70 9.56
CA ARG A 176 -15.86 -3.35 9.20
C ARG A 176 -16.19 -4.58 10.03
N ALA A 177 -15.17 -5.34 10.44
CA ALA A 177 -15.34 -6.57 11.23
C ALA A 177 -16.38 -7.55 10.67
N GLY A 178 -16.59 -7.55 9.35
CA GLY A 178 -17.56 -8.39 8.64
C GLY A 178 -18.85 -7.71 8.20
N THR A 179 -19.09 -6.43 8.54
CA THR A 179 -20.23 -5.66 8.02
C THR A 179 -19.92 -5.03 6.66
N THR A 180 -20.97 -4.72 5.90
CA THR A 180 -20.90 -4.04 4.60
C THR A 180 -21.51 -2.64 4.64
N THR A 181 -21.94 -2.19 5.82
CA THR A 181 -22.63 -0.92 6.06
C THR A 181 -21.65 0.21 6.35
N ALA A 182 -22.16 1.43 6.45
CA ALA A 182 -21.35 2.60 6.80
C ALA A 182 -20.65 2.42 8.15
N PHE A 183 -21.33 1.83 9.14
CA PHE A 183 -20.78 1.58 10.48
C PHE A 183 -20.63 0.08 10.81
N ASN A 184 -19.68 -0.23 11.68
CA ASN A 184 -19.31 -1.60 12.05
C ASN A 184 -20.34 -2.37 12.89
N ASN A 185 -21.41 -1.70 13.33
CA ASN A 185 -22.54 -2.32 14.04
C ASN A 185 -23.66 -2.79 13.08
N GLY A 186 -23.45 -2.69 11.77
CA GLY A 186 -24.45 -3.09 10.77
C GLY A 186 -25.46 -2.00 10.42
N THR A 187 -25.18 -0.74 10.78
CA THR A 187 -26.07 0.40 10.47
C THR A 187 -25.44 1.38 9.48
N ASN A 188 -26.29 2.15 8.81
CA ASN A 188 -25.90 3.24 7.91
C ASN A 188 -26.20 4.60 8.55
N ILE A 189 -25.79 5.69 7.90
CA ILE A 189 -26.36 7.01 8.21
C ILE A 189 -27.89 6.93 7.96
N PRO A 190 -28.74 7.37 8.91
CA PRO A 190 -30.19 7.26 8.77
C PRO A 190 -30.71 7.94 7.50
N THR A 191 -31.71 7.37 6.83
CA THR A 191 -32.37 7.96 5.66
C THR A 191 -33.26 9.15 6.03
N GLU A 192 -33.69 9.94 5.05
CA GLU A 192 -34.66 11.04 5.27
C GLU A 192 -35.96 10.53 5.92
N GLU A 193 -36.46 9.36 5.53
CA GLU A 193 -37.64 8.77 6.17
C GLU A 193 -37.42 8.48 7.68
N GLN A 194 -36.20 8.11 8.05
CA GLN A 194 -35.84 7.75 9.42
C GLN A 194 -35.49 8.97 10.28
N ALA A 195 -35.09 10.07 9.64
CA ALA A 195 -34.41 11.19 10.27
C ALA A 195 -34.74 12.53 9.61
N GLY A 196 -35.97 12.70 9.07
CA GLY A 196 -36.33 13.78 8.16
C GLY A 196 -36.20 15.20 8.70
N GLU A 197 -36.04 15.38 10.02
CA GLU A 197 -35.66 16.67 10.62
C GLU A 197 -34.18 17.03 10.43
N TYR A 198 -33.34 16.07 10.02
CA TYR A 198 -31.90 16.16 9.82
C TYR A 198 -31.48 16.12 8.34
N TYR A 199 -32.44 16.33 7.42
CA TYR A 199 -32.20 16.42 5.98
C TYR A 199 -32.57 17.81 5.45
N ASP A 200 -31.75 18.32 4.52
CA ASP A 200 -32.05 19.59 3.86
C ASP A 200 -33.16 19.44 2.83
N ASP A 201 -33.72 20.57 2.38
CA ASP A 201 -34.78 20.61 1.35
C ASP A 201 -34.36 19.96 0.00
N ASN A 202 -33.08 19.58 -0.16
CA ASN A 202 -32.53 18.89 -1.33
C ASN A 202 -32.32 17.38 -1.12
N GLY A 203 -32.76 16.82 0.01
CA GLY A 203 -32.62 15.39 0.32
C GLY A 203 -31.18 14.97 0.68
N SER A 204 -30.34 15.91 1.10
CA SER A 204 -28.98 15.63 1.58
C SER A 204 -28.92 15.65 3.10
N TRP A 205 -28.16 14.73 3.70
CA TRP A 205 -27.91 14.71 5.15
C TRP A 205 -27.30 16.05 5.59
N HIS A 206 -27.89 16.70 6.59
CA HIS A 206 -27.37 17.95 7.12
C HIS A 206 -26.01 17.74 7.80
N GLN A 207 -24.97 18.32 7.22
CA GLN A 207 -23.67 18.43 7.87
C GLN A 207 -23.80 19.19 9.20
N GLY A 208 -23.56 18.51 10.31
CA GLY A 208 -23.65 19.08 11.66
C GLY A 208 -24.67 18.42 12.58
N GLU A 209 -25.62 17.64 12.05
CA GLU A 209 -26.66 17.00 12.85
C GLU A 209 -26.22 15.70 13.54
N PRO A 210 -26.85 15.30 14.66
CA PRO A 210 -26.52 14.07 15.36
C PRO A 210 -26.79 12.85 14.50
N CYS A 211 -25.87 11.90 14.49
CA CYS A 211 -26.07 10.58 13.92
C CYS A 211 -26.23 9.55 15.05
N PRO A 212 -27.47 9.16 15.41
CA PRO A 212 -27.72 8.22 16.50
C PRO A 212 -27.06 6.86 16.29
N ASN A 213 -26.85 6.47 15.02
CA ASN A 213 -26.17 5.23 14.65
C ASN A 213 -24.64 5.29 14.87
N LEU A 214 -24.07 6.50 15.02
CA LEU A 214 -22.65 6.75 15.31
C LEU A 214 -22.38 7.08 16.78
N ASP A 215 -23.38 7.63 17.50
CA ASP A 215 -23.20 8.15 18.85
C ASP A 215 -22.62 7.15 19.86
N GLU A 216 -22.95 5.87 19.72
CA GLU A 216 -22.41 4.81 20.59
C GLU A 216 -21.04 4.28 20.12
N LEU A 217 -20.66 4.53 18.86
CA LEU A 217 -19.47 3.97 18.22
C LEU A 217 -18.28 4.92 18.19
N GLY A 218 -18.52 6.24 18.17
CA GLY A 218 -17.48 7.19 17.82
C GLY A 218 -17.63 8.56 18.46
N TRP A 219 -16.49 9.24 18.60
CA TRP A 219 -16.41 10.66 18.93
C TRP A 219 -16.27 11.47 17.65
N TYR A 220 -17.25 12.30 17.34
CA TYR A 220 -17.30 13.12 16.13
C TYR A 220 -17.81 14.52 16.49
N SER A 221 -17.93 15.42 15.52
CA SER A 221 -18.15 16.85 15.77
C SER A 221 -19.40 17.19 16.57
N ASN A 222 -20.45 16.35 16.55
CA ASN A 222 -21.69 16.63 17.25
C ASN A 222 -21.62 16.26 18.74
N ASN A 223 -20.94 15.15 19.06
CA ASN A 223 -20.83 14.65 20.44
C ASN A 223 -19.47 14.95 21.11
N SER A 224 -18.61 15.71 20.43
CA SER A 224 -17.32 16.20 20.93
C SER A 224 -17.33 17.73 21.00
N ARG A 225 -16.61 18.31 21.97
CA ARG A 225 -16.61 19.77 22.18
C ARG A 225 -15.35 20.41 21.62
N TYR A 226 -15.49 21.67 21.22
CA TYR A 226 -14.36 22.57 21.01
C TYR A 226 -14.18 23.37 22.29
N SER A 227 -13.04 23.24 22.98
CA SER A 227 -12.78 23.99 24.21
C SER A 227 -11.44 24.73 24.13
N ASN A 228 -11.44 26.01 24.53
CA ASN A 228 -10.23 26.83 24.65
C ASN A 228 -9.29 26.84 23.42
N GLY A 229 -9.83 26.79 22.21
CA GLY A 229 -9.02 26.82 20.99
C GLY A 229 -8.52 25.45 20.51
N ASN A 230 -8.79 24.36 21.25
CA ASN A 230 -8.40 23.00 20.91
C ASN A 230 -9.61 22.08 20.75
N LEU A 231 -9.41 21.03 19.95
CA LEU A 231 -10.33 19.91 19.83
C LEU A 231 -10.20 19.02 21.07
N ASP A 232 -11.30 18.74 21.77
CA ASP A 232 -11.31 17.86 22.94
C ASP A 232 -11.26 16.38 22.51
N ILE A 233 -10.07 15.88 22.15
CA ILE A 233 -9.87 14.43 21.93
C ILE A 233 -10.17 13.66 23.22
N HIS A 234 -10.73 12.46 23.06
CA HIS A 234 -11.21 11.65 24.17
C HIS A 234 -10.23 10.52 24.48
N PRO A 235 -10.18 10.06 25.75
CA PRO A 235 -9.47 8.83 26.06
C PRO A 235 -9.94 7.68 25.18
N VAL A 236 -8.99 6.86 24.74
CA VAL A 236 -9.30 5.70 23.91
C VAL A 236 -10.21 4.71 24.64
N GLY A 237 -11.05 4.00 23.88
CA GLY A 237 -11.87 2.92 24.39
C GLY A 237 -13.12 3.32 25.16
N GLN A 238 -13.58 4.57 25.03
CA GLN A 238 -14.77 5.07 25.73
C GLN A 238 -16.09 4.81 24.99
N LYS A 239 -16.03 4.42 23.72
CA LYS A 239 -17.18 4.04 22.88
C LYS A 239 -17.24 2.52 22.68
N LEU A 240 -18.31 2.02 22.06
CA LEU A 240 -18.45 0.59 21.81
C LEU A 240 -17.40 0.09 20.82
N PRO A 241 -16.78 -1.07 21.09
CA PRO A 241 -15.89 -1.70 20.12
C PRO A 241 -16.70 -2.34 18.99
N ASN A 242 -16.02 -2.63 17.88
CA ASN A 242 -16.57 -3.47 16.83
C ASN A 242 -16.62 -4.96 17.24
N ALA A 243 -17.17 -5.81 16.37
CA ALA A 243 -17.32 -7.25 16.62
C ALA A 243 -15.99 -8.00 16.86
N TRP A 244 -14.84 -7.39 16.57
CA TRP A 244 -13.51 -7.96 16.80
C TRP A 244 -12.80 -7.36 18.02
N GLY A 245 -13.40 -6.39 18.72
CA GLY A 245 -12.84 -5.79 19.93
C GLY A 245 -11.93 -4.58 19.68
N LEU A 246 -11.97 -3.99 18.49
CA LEU A 246 -11.27 -2.75 18.16
C LEU A 246 -12.16 -1.55 18.49
N TYR A 247 -11.55 -0.52 19.09
CA TYR A 247 -12.23 0.70 19.53
C TYR A 247 -11.88 1.89 18.65
N ASP A 248 -12.75 2.89 18.69
CA ASP A 248 -12.55 4.21 18.09
C ASP A 248 -12.38 4.19 16.56
N MET A 249 -12.81 3.11 15.90
CA MET A 249 -12.73 2.94 14.43
C MET A 249 -13.62 3.92 13.63
N HIS A 250 -14.45 4.73 14.32
CA HIS A 250 -15.41 5.68 13.74
C HIS A 250 -15.33 7.06 14.40
N GLY A 251 -14.15 7.61 14.65
CA GLY A 251 -13.98 8.97 15.13
C GLY A 251 -12.75 9.14 16.00
N ASN A 252 -12.84 10.06 16.97
CA ASN A 252 -11.74 10.50 17.84
C ASN A 252 -10.64 11.21 17.05
N VAL A 253 -9.76 10.47 16.38
CA VAL A 253 -8.71 11.02 15.51
C VAL A 253 -8.64 10.28 14.18
N TRP A 254 -8.27 10.99 13.12
CA TRP A 254 -7.88 10.36 11.86
C TRP A 254 -6.65 9.48 12.09
N GLU A 255 -6.61 8.33 11.45
CA GLU A 255 -5.49 7.38 11.57
C GLU A 255 -4.70 7.29 10.27
N TRP A 256 -3.41 7.61 10.32
CA TRP A 256 -2.48 7.39 9.21
C TRP A 256 -2.43 5.91 8.83
N CYS A 257 -2.58 5.63 7.54
CA CYS A 257 -2.35 4.32 6.93
C CYS A 257 -1.04 4.31 6.13
N LEU A 258 -0.56 3.11 5.81
CA LEU A 258 0.68 2.93 5.06
C LEU A 258 0.57 3.44 3.61
N ASP A 259 -0.61 3.39 3.02
CA ASP A 259 -0.86 3.53 1.59
C ASP A 259 -0.79 4.99 1.12
N TRP A 260 -0.36 5.17 -0.13
CA TRP A 260 -0.55 6.43 -0.86
C TRP A 260 -2.01 6.57 -1.30
N PHE A 261 -2.54 7.78 -1.24
CA PHE A 261 -3.91 8.11 -1.66
C PHE A 261 -4.01 8.13 -3.19
N ARG A 262 -4.77 7.18 -3.74
CA ARG A 262 -5.12 7.04 -5.16
C ARG A 262 -6.51 6.45 -5.31
N SER A 263 -7.04 6.54 -6.53
CA SER A 263 -8.23 5.80 -6.94
C SER A 263 -8.04 4.29 -6.75
N TYR A 264 -9.09 3.63 -6.25
CA TYR A 264 -9.08 2.17 -6.11
C TYR A 264 -9.04 1.48 -7.48
N PRO A 265 -8.43 0.29 -7.57
CA PRO A 265 -8.61 -0.58 -8.73
C PRO A 265 -10.07 -1.05 -8.80
N THR A 266 -10.54 -1.37 -10.00
CA THR A 266 -11.86 -2.00 -10.20
C THR A 266 -11.80 -3.52 -10.13
N ALA A 267 -10.62 -4.11 -10.33
CA ALA A 267 -10.40 -5.55 -10.25
C ALA A 267 -10.20 -6.02 -8.81
N ALA A 268 -10.45 -7.31 -8.57
CA ALA A 268 -10.13 -7.94 -7.30
C ALA A 268 -8.62 -7.96 -7.05
N VAL A 269 -8.21 -7.69 -5.81
CA VAL A 269 -6.80 -7.66 -5.38
C VAL A 269 -6.55 -8.61 -4.21
N THR A 270 -5.32 -9.10 -4.11
CA THR A 270 -4.86 -9.97 -3.02
C THR A 270 -3.67 -9.31 -2.34
N ASP A 271 -3.71 -9.20 -1.01
CA ASP A 271 -2.71 -8.54 -0.16
C ASP A 271 -2.24 -7.18 -0.70
N PRO A 272 -3.15 -6.23 -0.98
CA PRO A 272 -2.77 -4.95 -1.57
C PRO A 272 -1.87 -4.16 -0.62
N ASN A 273 -0.75 -3.67 -1.16
CA ASN A 273 0.21 -2.83 -0.46
C ASN A 273 -0.03 -1.33 -0.64
N GLY A 274 -1.14 -0.99 -1.30
CA GLY A 274 -1.41 0.35 -1.82
C GLY A 274 -0.60 0.67 -3.07
N PRO A 275 -0.83 1.85 -3.66
CA PRO A 275 0.04 2.39 -4.70
C PRO A 275 1.48 2.51 -4.20
N VAL A 276 2.47 2.31 -5.08
CA VAL A 276 3.90 2.50 -4.72
C VAL A 276 4.26 3.98 -4.57
N THR A 277 3.52 4.88 -5.25
CA THR A 277 3.73 6.34 -5.21
C THR A 277 2.42 7.12 -5.14
N GLY A 278 2.48 8.34 -4.60
CA GLY A 278 1.38 9.29 -4.58
C GLY A 278 1.80 10.64 -3.99
N SER A 279 0.87 11.59 -3.96
CA SER A 279 1.13 12.94 -3.41
C SER A 279 0.73 13.07 -1.94
N TYR A 280 -0.18 12.21 -1.46
CA TYR A 280 -0.74 12.25 -0.11
C TYR A 280 -0.82 10.85 0.47
N ARG A 281 -0.62 10.69 1.77
CA ARG A 281 -0.85 9.42 2.47
C ARG A 281 -2.31 9.33 2.93
N VAL A 282 -2.84 8.13 3.01
CA VAL A 282 -4.23 7.90 3.41
C VAL A 282 -4.40 8.10 4.92
N ASN A 283 -5.48 8.78 5.29
CA ASN A 283 -6.08 8.78 6.63
C ASN A 283 -7.46 8.13 6.63
N ARG A 284 -7.78 7.38 7.69
CA ARG A 284 -9.07 6.68 7.87
C ARG A 284 -9.73 6.98 9.22
N GLY A 285 -11.02 6.69 9.34
CA GLY A 285 -11.76 6.67 10.62
C GLY A 285 -12.56 7.91 10.98
N GLY A 286 -12.29 9.05 10.36
CA GLY A 286 -12.87 10.33 10.80
C GLY A 286 -12.17 10.87 12.04
N SER A 287 -12.65 12.00 12.56
CA SER A 287 -12.12 12.58 13.79
C SER A 287 -13.19 13.38 14.51
N ILE A 288 -12.90 13.84 15.73
CA ILE A 288 -13.77 14.75 16.47
C ILE A 288 -14.07 16.08 15.75
N ALA A 289 -13.30 16.43 14.72
CA ALA A 289 -13.54 17.64 13.92
C ALA A 289 -14.48 17.40 12.74
N ARG A 290 -14.99 16.18 12.56
CA ARG A 290 -15.71 15.77 11.35
C ARG A 290 -17.13 15.31 11.64
N TYR A 291 -17.99 15.46 10.63
CA TYR A 291 -19.38 14.99 10.68
C TYR A 291 -19.45 13.48 10.45
N ALA A 292 -20.63 12.90 10.66
CA ALA A 292 -20.84 11.46 10.60
C ALA A 292 -20.50 10.82 9.24
N ASP A 293 -20.69 11.56 8.14
CA ASP A 293 -20.30 11.16 6.78
C ASP A 293 -18.81 10.86 6.63
N SER A 294 -17.99 11.50 7.46
CA SER A 294 -16.54 11.38 7.43
C SER A 294 -16.03 10.24 8.32
N CYS A 295 -16.90 9.65 9.15
CA CYS A 295 -16.59 8.59 10.10
C CYS A 295 -17.03 7.20 9.60
N ARG A 296 -17.55 7.09 8.37
CA ARG A 296 -17.94 5.79 7.78
C ARG A 296 -16.71 4.90 7.58
N SER A 297 -16.94 3.59 7.55
CA SER A 297 -15.90 2.57 7.34
C SER A 297 -15.11 2.79 6.05
N ALA A 298 -15.80 3.23 4.99
CA ALA A 298 -15.22 3.45 3.67
C ALA A 298 -14.58 4.82 3.51
N THR A 299 -14.85 5.80 4.39
CA THR A 299 -14.37 7.16 4.20
C THR A 299 -12.85 7.18 4.26
N ARG A 300 -12.27 7.85 3.28
CA ARG A 300 -10.83 8.03 3.11
C ARG A 300 -10.52 9.51 3.00
N ASN A 301 -9.37 9.91 3.53
CA ASN A 301 -8.84 11.25 3.34
C ASN A 301 -7.39 11.18 2.86
N GLY A 302 -6.94 12.16 2.09
CA GLY A 302 -5.57 12.29 1.59
C GLY A 302 -5.03 13.68 1.90
N PRO A 303 -4.78 14.03 3.17
CA PRO A 303 -4.30 15.37 3.52
C PRO A 303 -2.85 15.58 3.06
N PRO A 304 -2.42 16.84 2.86
CA PRO A 304 -1.00 17.19 2.75
C PRO A 304 -0.17 16.60 3.89
N ASP A 305 1.11 16.33 3.65
CA ASP A 305 2.00 15.93 4.74
C ASP A 305 2.07 17.04 5.80
N GLY A 306 1.71 16.70 7.03
CA GLY A 306 1.49 17.67 8.08
C GLY A 306 1.16 17.03 9.43
N ARG A 307 1.28 17.84 10.49
CA ARG A 307 0.99 17.48 11.87
C ARG A 307 -0.33 18.12 12.29
N TYR A 308 -1.40 17.33 12.33
CA TYR A 308 -2.74 17.83 12.62
C TYR A 308 -3.15 17.54 14.07
N SER A 309 -3.96 18.42 14.66
CA SER A 309 -4.46 18.24 16.04
C SER A 309 -5.49 17.12 16.19
N ASP A 310 -6.01 16.60 15.07
CA ASP A 310 -7.02 15.56 15.00
C ASP A 310 -6.56 14.36 14.15
N ALA A 311 -5.25 14.22 13.93
CA ALA A 311 -4.66 13.06 13.26
C ALA A 311 -3.60 12.40 14.15
N GLY A 312 -3.80 11.11 14.39
CA GLY A 312 -2.90 10.18 15.04
C GLY A 312 -2.70 8.95 14.17
N PHE A 313 -2.49 7.79 14.81
CA PHE A 313 -2.33 6.53 14.11
C PHE A 313 -2.56 5.34 15.04
N ARG A 314 -2.68 4.17 14.42
CA ARG A 314 -2.74 2.87 15.07
C ARG A 314 -1.65 1.98 14.48
N VAL A 315 -1.15 1.05 15.28
CA VAL A 315 -0.05 0.16 14.89
C VAL A 315 -0.60 -1.18 14.43
N ALA A 316 0.02 -1.75 13.40
CA ALA A 316 -0.13 -3.14 13.02
C ALA A 316 1.19 -3.89 13.27
N LEU A 317 1.09 -5.15 13.71
CA LEU A 317 2.18 -6.12 13.64
C LEU A 317 1.85 -7.05 12.49
N ALA A 318 2.55 -6.85 11.38
CA ALA A 318 2.26 -7.51 10.11
C ALA A 318 3.52 -8.22 9.57
N PRO A 319 3.36 -9.22 8.69
CA PRO A 319 4.48 -9.78 7.95
C PRO A 319 5.26 -8.66 7.25
N ILE A 320 6.59 -8.73 7.31
CA ILE A 320 7.46 -7.82 6.57
C ILE A 320 7.05 -7.87 5.11
N ARG A 321 6.80 -6.69 4.54
CA ARG A 321 6.58 -6.56 3.09
C ARG A 321 7.92 -6.86 2.41
N VAL A 322 8.16 -8.12 2.07
CA VAL A 322 9.27 -8.48 1.17
C VAL A 322 8.89 -7.94 -0.19
N SER A 323 9.33 -6.71 -0.49
CA SER A 323 9.25 -6.23 -1.86
C SER A 323 10.03 -7.21 -2.72
N LYS A 324 9.39 -7.75 -3.76
CA LYS A 324 10.09 -8.56 -4.75
C LYS A 324 11.05 -7.68 -5.55
N ASP A 325 10.92 -6.34 -5.52
CA ASP A 325 11.78 -5.38 -6.20
C ASP A 325 13.27 -5.63 -5.89
N LYS A 326 14.12 -5.23 -6.84
CA LYS A 326 15.56 -5.45 -6.77
C LYS A 326 16.29 -4.13 -6.97
N THR A 327 17.32 -3.91 -6.18
CA THR A 327 18.34 -2.89 -6.45
C THR A 327 19.61 -3.62 -6.84
N ILE A 328 20.07 -3.42 -8.09
CA ILE A 328 21.23 -4.08 -8.66
C ILE A 328 22.42 -3.11 -8.61
N PRO A 329 23.45 -3.36 -7.80
CA PRO A 329 24.63 -2.50 -7.77
C PRO A 329 25.45 -2.69 -9.04
N LEU A 330 25.56 -1.63 -9.85
CA LEU A 330 26.35 -1.61 -11.08
C LEU A 330 27.78 -1.09 -10.82
N SER A 331 27.94 -0.21 -9.84
CA SER A 331 29.23 0.27 -9.31
C SER A 331 29.08 0.69 -7.84
N GLU A 332 30.07 1.36 -7.24
CA GLU A 332 30.04 1.82 -5.84
C GLU A 332 28.84 2.76 -5.57
N ASP A 333 28.54 3.66 -6.52
CA ASP A 333 27.52 4.71 -6.37
C ASP A 333 26.36 4.61 -7.38
N VAL A 334 26.38 3.63 -8.28
CA VAL A 334 25.36 3.47 -9.35
C VAL A 334 24.57 2.20 -9.14
N ASN A 335 23.24 2.37 -8.98
CA ASN A 335 22.29 1.29 -8.82
C ASN A 335 21.27 1.26 -9.95
N LEU A 336 20.80 0.06 -10.29
CA LEU A 336 19.64 -0.18 -11.14
C LEU A 336 18.49 -0.75 -10.30
N ASP A 337 17.49 0.09 -10.04
CA ASP A 337 16.25 -0.33 -9.38
C ASP A 337 15.31 -1.00 -10.38
N MET A 338 14.74 -2.14 -9.99
CA MET A 338 13.80 -2.92 -10.79
C MET A 338 12.57 -3.29 -9.98
N ILE A 339 11.41 -3.06 -10.58
CA ILE A 339 10.10 -3.32 -9.99
C ILE A 339 9.63 -4.71 -10.41
N TRP A 340 9.16 -5.51 -9.45
CA TRP A 340 8.53 -6.79 -9.77
C TRP A 340 7.13 -6.58 -10.38
N ILE A 341 6.92 -7.21 -11.53
CA ILE A 341 5.67 -7.22 -12.25
C ILE A 341 5.05 -8.61 -12.08
N GLU A 342 3.90 -8.68 -11.39
CA GLU A 342 3.18 -9.93 -11.19
C GLU A 342 2.66 -10.47 -12.54
N PRO A 343 2.53 -11.81 -12.70
CA PRO A 343 1.82 -12.36 -13.85
C PRO A 343 0.36 -11.93 -13.84
N GLY A 344 -0.24 -11.86 -15.03
CA GLY A 344 -1.64 -11.47 -15.14
C GLY A 344 -2.11 -11.34 -16.57
N THR A 345 -3.36 -10.92 -16.70
CA THR A 345 -4.04 -10.77 -17.97
C THR A 345 -4.49 -9.32 -18.13
N PHE A 346 -4.33 -8.76 -19.32
CA PHE A 346 -4.79 -7.41 -19.64
C PHE A 346 -5.27 -7.29 -21.09
N MET A 347 -5.95 -6.18 -21.40
CA MET A 347 -6.31 -5.81 -22.76
C MET A 347 -5.22 -4.91 -23.35
N MET A 348 -4.51 -5.40 -24.36
CA MET A 348 -3.46 -4.69 -25.08
C MET A 348 -4.06 -3.98 -26.30
N GLY A 349 -3.54 -2.80 -26.68
CA GLY A 349 -4.13 -1.94 -27.72
C GLY A 349 -5.11 -0.91 -27.15
N SER A 350 -5.77 -0.14 -28.02
CA SER A 350 -6.65 0.99 -27.63
C SER A 350 -8.09 0.85 -28.15
N PRO A 351 -9.10 1.26 -27.36
CA PRO A 351 -10.51 1.31 -27.79
C PRO A 351 -10.72 2.17 -29.04
N GLU A 352 -11.73 1.86 -29.86
CA GLU A 352 -11.95 2.54 -31.14
C GLU A 352 -12.16 4.05 -31.03
N ASP A 353 -12.67 4.52 -29.90
CA ASP A 353 -12.95 5.92 -29.59
C ASP A 353 -11.84 6.63 -28.80
N GLU A 354 -10.70 5.96 -28.51
CA GLU A 354 -9.59 6.58 -27.80
C GLU A 354 -8.96 7.72 -28.63
N LEU A 355 -8.93 8.92 -28.06
CA LEU A 355 -8.43 10.10 -28.76
C LEU A 355 -6.94 9.96 -29.12
N GLY A 356 -6.64 10.02 -30.42
CA GLY A 356 -5.28 9.91 -30.94
C GLY A 356 -4.84 8.48 -31.25
N ARG A 357 -5.75 7.50 -31.18
CA ARG A 357 -5.56 6.11 -31.63
C ARG A 357 -5.05 6.02 -33.07
N ARG A 358 -4.23 5.00 -33.32
CA ARG A 358 -3.83 4.53 -34.65
C ARG A 358 -4.49 3.20 -35.01
N ASP A 359 -4.49 2.87 -36.29
CA ASP A 359 -5.17 1.67 -36.82
C ASP A 359 -4.49 0.35 -36.40
N ASP A 360 -3.20 0.39 -36.04
CA ASP A 360 -2.37 -0.76 -35.65
C ASP A 360 -2.44 -1.11 -34.15
N GLU A 361 -3.38 -0.50 -33.42
CA GLU A 361 -3.57 -0.64 -31.97
C GLU A 361 -4.82 -1.49 -31.64
N VAL A 362 -5.11 -2.52 -32.44
CA VAL A 362 -6.30 -3.37 -32.28
C VAL A 362 -6.33 -4.07 -30.91
N GLN A 363 -7.44 -3.95 -30.20
CA GLN A 363 -7.56 -4.55 -28.88
C GLN A 363 -7.60 -6.07 -28.92
N HIS A 364 -6.76 -6.70 -28.09
CA HIS A 364 -6.73 -8.14 -27.89
C HIS A 364 -6.24 -8.48 -26.49
N GLN A 365 -6.67 -9.63 -25.97
CA GLN A 365 -6.33 -10.06 -24.62
C GLN A 365 -4.95 -10.73 -24.59
N VAL A 366 -4.10 -10.31 -23.67
CA VAL A 366 -2.78 -10.90 -23.44
C VAL A 366 -2.70 -11.44 -22.02
N THR A 367 -2.16 -12.66 -21.86
CA THR A 367 -1.84 -13.25 -20.55
C THR A 367 -0.35 -13.47 -20.42
N LEU A 368 0.27 -12.86 -19.41
CA LEU A 368 1.64 -13.11 -18.99
C LEU A 368 1.62 -14.11 -17.83
N THR A 369 2.12 -15.33 -18.04
CA THR A 369 2.00 -16.42 -17.06
C THR A 369 3.09 -16.40 -15.99
N LYS A 370 4.18 -15.68 -16.24
CA LYS A 370 5.31 -15.55 -15.33
C LYS A 370 5.58 -14.09 -15.01
N GLY A 371 5.86 -13.82 -13.73
CA GLY A 371 6.34 -12.50 -13.32
C GLY A 371 7.79 -12.26 -13.75
N TYR A 372 8.13 -10.99 -13.90
CA TYR A 372 9.43 -10.49 -14.32
C TYR A 372 9.73 -9.19 -13.60
N TRP A 373 10.99 -8.77 -13.56
CA TRP A 373 11.31 -7.41 -13.11
C TRP A 373 11.47 -6.48 -14.31
N LEU A 374 11.04 -5.23 -14.16
CA LEU A 374 11.24 -4.17 -15.13
C LEU A 374 11.94 -2.98 -14.46
N GLY A 375 12.88 -2.35 -15.15
CA GLY A 375 13.60 -1.18 -14.66
C GLY A 375 12.63 -0.08 -14.21
N LYS A 376 12.81 0.42 -12.99
CA LYS A 376 11.99 1.49 -12.40
C LYS A 376 11.93 2.73 -13.30
N TYR A 377 13.05 3.01 -13.96
CA TYR A 377 13.28 4.09 -14.92
C TYR A 377 13.78 3.52 -16.25
N GLU A 378 13.82 4.36 -17.28
CA GLU A 378 14.70 4.15 -18.43
C GLU A 378 16.16 3.98 -17.94
N VAL A 379 16.99 3.25 -18.68
CA VAL A 379 18.41 3.10 -18.31
C VAL A 379 19.07 4.47 -18.34
N THR A 380 19.68 4.90 -17.23
CA THR A 380 20.34 6.20 -17.17
C THR A 380 21.72 6.17 -17.82
N GLN A 381 22.27 7.34 -18.12
CA GLN A 381 23.61 7.46 -18.69
C GLN A 381 24.68 6.89 -17.76
N ALA A 382 24.59 7.14 -16.45
CA ALA A 382 25.52 6.56 -15.48
C ALA A 382 25.42 5.04 -15.41
N GLN A 383 24.20 4.48 -15.46
CA GLN A 383 23.98 3.03 -15.49
C GLN A 383 24.56 2.41 -16.76
N TYR A 384 24.32 3.03 -17.92
CA TYR A 384 24.84 2.58 -19.20
C TYR A 384 26.37 2.60 -19.21
N GLU A 385 26.99 3.69 -18.76
CA GLU A 385 28.44 3.84 -18.69
C GLU A 385 29.08 2.84 -17.70
N ALA A 386 28.45 2.57 -16.56
CA ALA A 386 28.93 1.58 -15.60
C ALA A 386 29.04 0.16 -16.19
N VAL A 387 28.11 -0.22 -17.09
CA VAL A 387 28.08 -1.56 -17.70
C VAL A 387 28.87 -1.62 -19.01
N MET A 388 28.81 -0.56 -19.81
CA MET A 388 29.35 -0.54 -21.18
C MET A 388 30.71 0.15 -21.29
N GLY A 389 31.08 0.97 -20.32
CA GLY A 389 32.34 1.73 -20.29
C GLY A 389 32.35 2.98 -21.18
N THR A 390 31.21 3.34 -21.79
CA THR A 390 31.07 4.50 -22.69
C THR A 390 29.68 5.10 -22.57
N ASN A 391 29.54 6.40 -22.87
CA ASN A 391 28.25 7.10 -22.90
C ASN A 391 27.99 7.73 -24.30
N PRO A 392 27.13 7.14 -25.14
CA PRO A 392 26.85 7.61 -26.50
C PRO A 392 25.86 8.78 -26.58
N SER A 393 25.17 9.12 -25.49
CA SER A 393 24.08 10.10 -25.49
C SER A 393 24.51 11.47 -26.03
N TRP A 394 23.63 12.13 -26.77
CA TRP A 394 23.82 13.51 -27.21
C TRP A 394 23.68 14.51 -26.07
N TYR A 395 22.61 14.41 -25.28
CA TYR A 395 22.40 15.23 -24.09
C TYR A 395 23.16 14.60 -22.92
N LYS A 396 23.82 15.39 -22.09
CA LYS A 396 24.70 14.86 -21.02
C LYS A 396 24.14 15.13 -19.63
N GLY A 397 24.12 14.07 -18.82
CA GLY A 397 23.79 14.11 -17.40
C GLY A 397 23.57 12.70 -16.86
N ASP A 398 24.13 12.41 -15.70
CA ASP A 398 24.19 11.05 -15.13
C ASP A 398 22.80 10.42 -14.93
N ASP A 399 21.83 11.23 -14.51
CA ASP A 399 20.43 10.83 -14.28
C ASP A 399 19.53 10.98 -15.51
N LEU A 400 20.04 11.46 -16.64
CA LEU A 400 19.28 11.47 -17.89
C LEU A 400 19.21 10.03 -18.45
N PRO A 401 18.15 9.68 -19.20
CA PRO A 401 18.12 8.42 -19.92
C PRO A 401 19.27 8.37 -20.94
N VAL A 402 19.79 7.17 -21.17
CA VAL A 402 20.69 6.91 -22.28
C VAL A 402 19.90 6.96 -23.59
N GLU A 403 20.44 7.69 -24.57
CA GLU A 403 19.87 7.82 -25.92
C GLU A 403 21.01 7.73 -26.96
N CYS A 404 20.67 7.82 -28.25
CA CYS A 404 21.61 7.48 -29.34
C CYS A 404 22.15 6.04 -29.26
N VAL A 405 21.32 5.11 -28.78
CA VAL A 405 21.61 3.68 -28.71
C VAL A 405 20.69 2.90 -29.67
N SER A 406 21.27 1.94 -30.39
CA SER A 406 20.51 1.04 -31.25
C SER A 406 19.93 -0.11 -30.46
N TRP A 407 19.03 -0.87 -31.08
CA TRP A 407 18.52 -2.11 -30.50
C TRP A 407 19.66 -3.10 -30.16
N PHE A 408 20.68 -3.17 -31.02
CA PHE A 408 21.85 -4.02 -30.78
C PHE A 408 22.67 -3.58 -29.56
N ASP A 409 22.89 -2.27 -29.39
CA ASP A 409 23.60 -1.72 -28.23
C ASP A 409 22.85 -2.04 -26.92
N ALA A 410 21.51 -1.89 -26.94
CA ALA A 410 20.67 -2.20 -25.79
C ALA A 410 20.67 -3.71 -25.44
N LYS A 411 20.68 -4.59 -26.46
CA LYS A 411 20.85 -6.05 -26.25
C LYS A 411 22.25 -6.41 -25.75
N GLU A 412 23.29 -5.70 -26.17
CA GLU A 412 24.64 -5.88 -25.67
C GLU A 412 24.73 -5.49 -24.19
N PHE A 413 24.15 -4.34 -23.81
CA PHE A 413 24.02 -3.93 -22.40
C PHE A 413 23.38 -5.04 -21.55
N CYS A 414 22.23 -5.55 -22.00
CA CYS A 414 21.53 -6.64 -21.30
C CYS A 414 22.38 -7.91 -21.18
N SER A 415 23.15 -8.24 -22.22
CA SER A 415 24.01 -9.43 -22.24
C SER A 415 25.20 -9.29 -21.28
N LYS A 416 25.84 -8.11 -21.24
CA LYS A 416 26.92 -7.80 -20.28
C LYS A 416 26.42 -7.82 -18.84
N LEU A 417 25.28 -7.16 -18.57
CA LEU A 417 24.67 -7.18 -17.25
C LEU A 417 24.32 -8.61 -16.79
N THR A 418 23.80 -9.45 -17.69
CA THR A 418 23.57 -10.87 -17.41
C THR A 418 24.86 -11.62 -17.05
N ALA A 419 25.96 -11.36 -17.76
CA ALA A 419 27.25 -11.99 -17.45
C ALA A 419 27.80 -11.54 -16.08
N LEU A 420 27.76 -10.23 -15.81
CA LEU A 420 28.23 -9.63 -14.55
C LEU A 420 27.45 -10.18 -13.34
N GLU A 421 26.12 -10.18 -13.40
CA GLU A 421 25.30 -10.67 -12.29
C GLU A 421 25.39 -12.18 -12.10
N ARG A 422 25.65 -12.94 -13.18
CA ARG A 422 25.92 -14.38 -13.09
C ARG A 422 27.27 -14.65 -12.43
N GLU A 423 28.32 -13.93 -12.83
CA GLU A 423 29.65 -14.04 -12.22
C GLU A 423 29.62 -13.66 -10.75
N ALA A 424 28.83 -12.64 -10.39
CA ALA A 424 28.62 -12.22 -9.01
C ALA A 424 27.71 -13.16 -8.19
N GLY A 425 27.10 -14.18 -8.80
CA GLY A 425 26.18 -15.11 -8.14
C GLY A 425 24.86 -14.48 -7.70
N ARG A 426 24.49 -13.32 -8.25
CA ARG A 426 23.26 -12.56 -7.93
C ARG A 426 22.12 -12.79 -8.91
N LEU A 427 22.41 -13.32 -10.09
CA LEU A 427 21.41 -13.64 -11.10
C LEU A 427 20.53 -14.84 -10.67
N PRO A 428 19.20 -14.69 -10.57
CA PRO A 428 18.32 -15.81 -10.29
C PRO A 428 18.41 -16.90 -11.36
N GLU A 429 18.32 -18.17 -10.95
CA GLU A 429 18.32 -19.30 -11.87
C GLU A 429 17.15 -19.22 -12.86
N GLY A 430 17.42 -19.47 -14.14
CA GLY A 430 16.40 -19.41 -15.19
C GLY A 430 15.96 -17.99 -15.57
N TYR A 431 16.68 -16.94 -15.14
CA TYR A 431 16.44 -15.55 -15.56
C TYR A 431 17.63 -14.97 -16.36
N ARG A 432 17.34 -13.96 -17.17
CA ARG A 432 18.34 -13.13 -17.88
C ARG A 432 17.89 -11.68 -17.97
N TYR A 433 18.84 -10.75 -18.02
CA TYR A 433 18.54 -9.38 -18.39
C TYR A 433 18.30 -9.31 -19.91
N THR A 434 17.26 -8.58 -20.32
CA THR A 434 16.83 -8.42 -21.71
C THR A 434 16.05 -7.13 -21.89
N LEU A 435 15.75 -6.75 -23.14
CA LEU A 435 14.66 -5.80 -23.41
C LEU A 435 13.32 -6.46 -23.08
N PRO A 436 12.33 -5.70 -22.56
CA PRO A 436 10.98 -6.22 -22.38
C PRO A 436 10.36 -6.61 -23.72
N THR A 437 9.44 -7.57 -23.70
CA THR A 437 8.56 -7.75 -24.85
C THR A 437 7.63 -6.55 -25.01
N GLU A 438 7.10 -6.36 -26.22
CA GLU A 438 6.12 -5.31 -26.49
C GLU A 438 4.92 -5.42 -25.52
N ALA A 439 4.46 -6.65 -25.26
CA ALA A 439 3.38 -6.92 -24.32
C ALA A 439 3.76 -6.66 -22.85
N GLN A 440 4.97 -7.07 -22.44
CA GLN A 440 5.49 -6.77 -21.11
C GLN A 440 5.57 -5.26 -20.87
N TRP A 441 5.97 -4.48 -21.88
CA TRP A 441 6.06 -3.04 -21.75
C TRP A 441 4.68 -2.39 -21.55
N GLU A 442 3.66 -2.76 -22.34
CA GLU A 442 2.32 -2.15 -22.16
C GLU A 442 1.64 -2.56 -20.88
N TYR A 443 1.76 -3.84 -20.51
CA TYR A 443 1.21 -4.34 -19.26
C TYR A 443 1.75 -3.53 -18.09
N ALA A 444 3.07 -3.36 -18.08
CA ALA A 444 3.78 -2.54 -17.12
C ALA A 444 3.42 -1.05 -17.20
N CYS A 445 3.27 -0.48 -18.40
CA CYS A 445 2.85 0.91 -18.60
C CYS A 445 1.48 1.16 -17.97
N ARG A 446 0.49 0.33 -18.33
CA ARG A 446 -0.91 0.42 -17.90
C ARG A 446 -1.08 0.18 -16.41
N ALA A 447 -0.34 -0.76 -15.83
CA ALA A 447 -0.43 -1.12 -14.41
C ALA A 447 -1.88 -1.29 -13.92
N GLY A 448 -2.72 -1.92 -14.75
CA GLY A 448 -4.14 -2.17 -14.48
C GLY A 448 -5.13 -1.14 -15.01
N THR A 449 -4.70 -0.01 -15.57
CA THR A 449 -5.62 0.95 -16.21
C THR A 449 -5.98 0.55 -17.64
N THR A 450 -7.19 0.95 -18.07
CA THR A 450 -7.68 0.74 -19.44
C THR A 450 -7.73 2.03 -20.27
N THR A 451 -7.33 3.15 -19.67
CA THR A 451 -7.30 4.47 -20.30
C THR A 451 -6.03 4.69 -21.13
N ALA A 452 -5.98 5.81 -21.87
CA ALA A 452 -4.83 6.20 -22.68
C ALA A 452 -3.56 6.45 -21.85
N LEU A 453 -3.71 6.87 -20.59
CA LEU A 453 -2.61 7.10 -19.64
C LEU A 453 -2.73 6.22 -18.40
N ASN A 454 -1.59 5.88 -17.79
CA ASN A 454 -1.46 5.11 -16.55
C ASN A 454 -1.99 5.80 -15.29
N SER A 455 -2.35 7.08 -15.40
CA SER A 455 -3.01 7.86 -14.34
C SER A 455 -4.49 7.50 -14.17
N GLY A 456 -5.06 6.70 -15.07
CA GLY A 456 -6.49 6.43 -15.14
C GLY A 456 -7.27 7.47 -15.94
N ASN A 457 -6.59 8.37 -16.66
CA ASN A 457 -7.20 9.42 -17.48
C ASN A 457 -6.95 9.21 -18.98
N ASN A 458 -7.87 9.71 -19.80
CA ASN A 458 -7.69 9.84 -21.25
C ASN A 458 -7.13 11.22 -21.61
N LEU A 459 -6.56 11.36 -22.81
CA LEU A 459 -6.14 12.65 -23.33
C LEU A 459 -7.34 13.55 -23.59
N SER A 460 -7.24 14.81 -23.17
CA SER A 460 -8.20 15.86 -23.54
C SER A 460 -7.94 16.44 -24.94
N LYS A 461 -6.69 16.41 -25.41
CA LYS A 461 -6.26 16.83 -26.76
C LYS A 461 -5.06 16.02 -27.22
N THR A 462 -4.91 15.90 -28.53
CA THR A 462 -3.83 15.11 -29.16
C THR A 462 -2.47 15.82 -29.13
N ASP A 463 -2.43 17.15 -29.20
CA ASP A 463 -1.20 17.93 -29.23
C ASP A 463 -0.61 18.14 -27.82
N LYS A 464 -1.41 18.68 -26.90
CA LYS A 464 -1.04 18.99 -25.51
C LYS A 464 -2.20 18.74 -24.55
N SER A 465 -1.93 18.04 -23.45
CA SER A 465 -2.95 17.66 -22.47
C SER A 465 -2.44 17.91 -21.05
N SER A 466 -3.33 18.40 -20.18
CA SER A 466 -3.07 18.55 -18.75
C SER A 466 -2.81 17.23 -18.06
N GLU A 467 -3.49 16.17 -18.51
CA GLU A 467 -3.34 14.81 -18.00
C GLU A 467 -1.93 14.28 -18.34
N MET A 468 -1.47 14.56 -19.57
CA MET A 468 -0.13 14.21 -20.04
C MET A 468 0.98 14.93 -19.23
N ASN A 469 0.74 16.18 -18.79
CA ASN A 469 1.72 16.94 -18.00
C ASN A 469 2.06 16.29 -16.65
N GLN A 470 1.17 15.45 -16.12
CA GLN A 470 1.36 14.77 -14.83
C GLN A 470 2.27 13.55 -14.96
N VAL A 471 2.17 12.82 -16.08
CA VAL A 471 2.76 11.48 -16.23
C VAL A 471 4.00 11.41 -17.11
N GLY A 472 4.27 12.42 -17.95
CA GLY A 472 5.42 12.34 -18.85
C GLY A 472 5.99 13.66 -19.32
N TRP A 473 7.22 13.59 -19.80
CA TRP A 473 7.92 14.65 -20.52
C TRP A 473 7.73 14.48 -22.02
N TYR A 474 7.05 15.43 -22.65
CA TYR A 474 6.74 15.41 -24.07
C TYR A 474 6.96 16.80 -24.66
N TRP A 475 6.78 16.96 -25.98
CA TRP A 475 7.10 18.19 -26.72
C TRP A 475 6.70 19.49 -26.01
N TYR A 476 5.50 19.53 -25.41
CA TYR A 476 4.96 20.75 -24.82
C TYR A 476 5.61 21.15 -23.48
N ASN A 477 6.01 20.18 -22.65
CA ASN A 477 6.48 20.44 -21.28
C ASN A 477 7.95 20.07 -21.05
N ALA A 478 8.59 19.34 -21.97
CA ALA A 478 9.99 18.98 -21.90
C ALA A 478 10.93 20.16 -22.23
N GLY A 479 10.40 21.32 -22.67
CA GLY A 479 11.21 22.53 -22.84
C GLY A 479 10.42 23.82 -23.06
N VAL A 480 10.28 24.62 -22.00
CA VAL A 480 10.27 26.09 -22.08
C VAL A 480 10.57 26.70 -20.72
N GLU A 481 11.84 27.05 -20.47
CA GLU A 481 12.16 28.12 -19.49
C GLU A 481 12.92 29.31 -20.10
N SER A 482 13.49 29.19 -21.31
CA SER A 482 13.80 30.39 -22.10
C SER A 482 13.90 30.09 -23.59
N TYR A 483 13.18 30.89 -24.38
CA TYR A 483 13.27 30.95 -25.85
C TYR A 483 14.70 31.30 -26.33
N GLU A 484 15.56 31.77 -25.43
CA GLU A 484 16.94 32.19 -25.70
C GLU A 484 17.93 31.02 -25.88
N LYS A 485 17.56 29.77 -25.53
CA LYS A 485 18.39 28.57 -25.78
C LYS A 485 17.74 27.47 -26.61
N GLY A 486 16.45 27.61 -26.96
CA GLY A 486 15.86 27.00 -28.16
C GLY A 486 15.95 25.48 -28.38
N LEU A 487 16.16 24.63 -27.36
CA LEU A 487 16.10 23.17 -27.54
C LEU A 487 15.35 22.49 -26.38
N THR A 488 14.28 21.78 -26.70
CA THR A 488 13.68 20.73 -25.86
C THR A 488 14.68 19.56 -25.74
N CYS A 489 14.73 18.86 -24.61
CA CYS A 489 15.66 17.75 -24.40
C CYS A 489 15.14 16.75 -23.36
N THR A 490 15.87 15.64 -23.19
CA THR A 490 15.65 14.67 -22.11
C THR A 490 15.69 15.34 -20.73
N ARG A 491 15.01 14.71 -19.77
CA ARG A 491 14.95 15.14 -18.37
C ARG A 491 15.49 14.02 -17.47
N PRO A 492 15.98 14.37 -16.27
CA PRO A 492 16.34 13.34 -15.30
C PRO A 492 15.15 12.41 -15.08
N VAL A 493 15.44 11.11 -15.01
CA VAL A 493 14.41 10.09 -14.82
C VAL A 493 13.66 10.31 -13.49
N GLY A 494 12.41 9.85 -13.43
CA GLY A 494 11.65 9.82 -12.19
C GLY A 494 11.06 11.17 -11.74
N GLN A 495 11.11 12.20 -12.58
CA GLN A 495 10.60 13.53 -12.24
C GLN A 495 9.09 13.71 -12.44
N LYS A 496 8.44 12.76 -13.12
CA LYS A 496 6.98 12.73 -13.32
C LYS A 496 6.32 11.67 -12.45
N MET A 497 5.00 11.68 -12.47
CA MET A 497 4.21 10.73 -11.69
C MET A 497 4.39 9.30 -12.20
N ALA A 498 4.84 8.39 -11.34
CA ALA A 498 4.85 6.96 -11.63
C ALA A 498 3.43 6.38 -11.70
N ASN A 499 3.31 5.22 -12.35
CA ASN A 499 2.09 4.42 -12.26
C ASN A 499 1.92 3.75 -10.88
N ILE A 500 0.81 3.03 -10.70
CA ILE A 500 0.47 2.40 -9.42
C ILE A 500 1.47 1.31 -8.99
N TRP A 501 2.23 0.75 -9.94
CA TRP A 501 3.32 -0.20 -9.68
C TRP A 501 4.67 0.46 -9.39
N GLY A 502 4.79 1.79 -9.54
CA GLY A 502 6.03 2.51 -9.23
C GLY A 502 7.01 2.64 -10.40
N LEU A 503 6.57 2.37 -11.63
CA LEU A 503 7.34 2.62 -12.85
C LEU A 503 7.16 4.08 -13.31
N TYR A 504 8.26 4.71 -13.69
CA TYR A 504 8.32 6.10 -14.11
C TYR A 504 8.60 6.23 -15.61
N ASP A 505 8.26 7.41 -16.14
CA ASP A 505 8.57 7.84 -17.51
C ASP A 505 7.92 6.99 -18.61
N MET A 506 6.96 6.12 -18.28
CA MET A 506 6.23 5.25 -19.21
C MET A 506 5.39 5.97 -20.28
N HIS A 507 5.38 7.31 -20.28
CA HIS A 507 4.63 8.15 -21.21
C HIS A 507 5.49 9.27 -21.83
N GLY A 508 6.82 9.20 -21.79
CA GLY A 508 7.63 10.28 -22.37
C GLY A 508 9.09 10.15 -22.03
N ASN A 509 9.80 11.28 -22.00
CA ASN A 509 11.25 11.35 -21.88
C ASN A 509 11.94 10.73 -23.09
N VAL A 510 12.20 9.42 -23.17
CA VAL A 510 12.64 8.75 -24.41
C VAL A 510 11.68 7.64 -24.82
N ALA A 511 11.58 7.40 -26.11
CA ALA A 511 10.94 6.19 -26.61
C ALA A 511 11.83 4.97 -26.27
N GLU A 512 11.24 3.79 -26.17
CA GLU A 512 11.94 2.62 -25.63
C GLU A 512 11.92 1.43 -26.59
N TRP A 513 13.11 0.88 -26.88
CA TRP A 513 13.25 -0.38 -27.61
C TRP A 513 12.61 -1.56 -26.87
N CYS A 514 11.84 -2.38 -27.60
CA CYS A 514 11.35 -3.69 -27.16
C CYS A 514 12.06 -4.84 -27.89
N SER A 515 11.95 -6.06 -27.38
CA SER A 515 12.59 -7.23 -28.02
C SER A 515 12.00 -7.62 -29.38
N ASP A 516 10.72 -7.31 -29.57
CA ASP A 516 9.86 -7.87 -30.60
C ASP A 516 10.20 -7.30 -31.98
N PHE A 517 10.00 -8.10 -33.02
CA PHE A 517 9.85 -7.56 -34.36
C PHE A 517 8.46 -6.94 -34.50
N TYR A 518 8.36 -5.83 -35.22
CA TYR A 518 7.09 -5.15 -35.40
C TYR A 518 6.20 -5.91 -36.40
N GLU A 519 4.98 -6.20 -35.98
CA GLU A 519 3.94 -6.87 -36.75
C GLU A 519 2.53 -6.43 -36.35
N ASP A 520 1.54 -6.82 -37.15
CA ASP A 520 0.13 -6.60 -36.86
C ASP A 520 -0.29 -7.40 -35.61
N TYR A 521 -1.13 -6.80 -34.76
CA TYR A 521 -1.66 -7.51 -33.62
C TYR A 521 -2.57 -8.68 -34.02
N PRO A 522 -2.50 -9.80 -33.28
CA PRO A 522 -3.41 -10.91 -33.50
C PRO A 522 -4.84 -10.51 -33.09
N ALA A 523 -5.84 -10.97 -33.84
CA ALA A 523 -7.25 -10.75 -33.51
C ALA A 523 -7.73 -11.59 -32.30
N SER A 524 -6.96 -12.60 -31.89
CA SER A 524 -7.30 -13.53 -30.81
C SER A 524 -6.44 -13.31 -29.56
N ALA A 525 -6.93 -13.81 -28.43
CA ALA A 525 -6.15 -13.81 -27.19
C ALA A 525 -4.83 -14.59 -27.34
N VAL A 526 -3.76 -14.08 -26.73
CA VAL A 526 -2.43 -14.70 -26.73
C VAL A 526 -1.86 -14.86 -25.32
N VAL A 527 -0.92 -15.79 -25.18
CA VAL A 527 -0.26 -16.14 -23.92
C VAL A 527 1.24 -16.02 -24.11
N ASP A 528 1.90 -15.23 -23.25
CA ASP A 528 3.34 -14.94 -23.27
C ASP A 528 3.89 -14.57 -24.67
N PRO A 529 3.31 -13.58 -25.38
CA PRO A 529 3.77 -13.23 -26.72
C PRO A 529 5.19 -12.63 -26.69
N THR A 530 6.01 -13.06 -27.65
CA THR A 530 7.40 -12.60 -27.86
C THR A 530 7.58 -11.89 -29.21
N GLY A 531 6.48 -11.62 -29.91
CA GLY A 531 6.46 -11.16 -31.31
C GLY A 531 6.91 -12.24 -32.30
N ALA A 532 6.97 -11.87 -33.58
CA ALA A 532 7.43 -12.74 -34.66
C ALA A 532 8.86 -13.26 -34.46
N ASP A 533 9.15 -14.46 -34.97
CA ASP A 533 10.51 -15.04 -34.96
C ASP A 533 11.49 -14.28 -35.87
N THR A 534 10.98 -13.63 -36.90
CA THR A 534 11.76 -12.86 -37.89
C THR A 534 11.01 -11.61 -38.32
N GLY A 535 11.74 -10.53 -38.60
CA GLY A 535 11.17 -9.30 -39.13
C GLY A 535 12.24 -8.36 -39.65
N ILE A 536 11.80 -7.18 -40.10
CA ILE A 536 12.67 -6.13 -40.62
C ILE A 536 12.97 -5.12 -39.51
N ASP A 537 11.91 -4.56 -38.94
CA ASP A 537 11.98 -3.51 -37.94
C ASP A 537 11.65 -4.03 -36.53
N ARG A 538 12.23 -3.37 -35.52
CA ARG A 538 12.00 -3.69 -34.11
C ARG A 538 10.96 -2.76 -33.53
N VAL A 539 10.16 -3.28 -32.60
CA VAL A 539 9.18 -2.47 -31.90
C VAL A 539 9.88 -1.39 -31.07
N VAL A 540 9.38 -0.17 -31.21
CA VAL A 540 9.65 0.95 -30.31
C VAL A 540 8.34 1.35 -29.64
N ARG A 541 8.36 1.41 -28.32
CA ARG A 541 7.27 2.02 -27.56
C ARG A 541 7.49 3.51 -27.57
N TRP A 542 6.69 4.20 -28.39
CA TRP A 542 6.85 5.63 -28.62
C TRP A 542 6.47 6.47 -27.39
N GLY A 543 6.61 7.78 -27.55
CA GLY A 543 6.46 8.77 -26.48
C GLY A 543 7.82 9.23 -26.03
N SER A 544 8.14 10.51 -26.27
CA SER A 544 9.40 11.09 -25.85
C SER A 544 9.28 12.61 -25.77
N TRP A 545 10.33 13.27 -25.28
CA TRP A 545 10.42 14.74 -25.22
C TRP A 545 10.18 15.43 -26.57
N TRP A 546 10.31 14.71 -27.70
CA TRP A 546 10.10 15.24 -29.05
C TRP A 546 8.67 15.04 -29.58
N HIS A 547 7.85 14.23 -28.92
CA HIS A 547 6.54 13.83 -29.43
C HIS A 547 5.38 14.63 -28.82
N TYR A 548 4.29 14.75 -29.56
CA TYR A 548 3.02 15.28 -29.04
C TYR A 548 2.33 14.26 -28.12
N ALA A 549 1.37 14.75 -27.33
CA ALA A 549 0.69 13.94 -26.30
C ALA A 549 0.09 12.62 -26.83
N TRP A 550 -0.46 12.61 -28.05
CA TRP A 550 -1.10 11.42 -28.63
C TRP A 550 -0.14 10.25 -28.89
N VAL A 551 1.15 10.53 -29.09
CA VAL A 551 2.20 9.52 -29.33
C VAL A 551 2.69 8.90 -28.01
N CYS A 552 2.40 9.57 -26.89
CA CYS A 552 2.80 9.16 -25.55
C CYS A 552 1.80 8.21 -24.86
N ARG A 553 0.71 7.81 -25.52
CA ARG A 553 -0.32 6.93 -24.93
C ARG A 553 0.24 5.53 -24.67
N SER A 554 -0.33 4.81 -23.70
CA SER A 554 0.07 3.43 -23.36
C SER A 554 0.06 2.49 -24.57
N ALA A 555 -0.93 2.63 -25.45
CA ALA A 555 -1.11 1.77 -26.63
C ALA A 555 -0.34 2.25 -27.87
N CYS A 556 0.32 3.42 -27.83
CA CYS A 556 0.94 3.93 -29.05
C CYS A 556 2.14 3.07 -29.45
N ARG A 557 2.05 2.52 -30.66
CA ARG A 557 3.06 1.60 -31.21
C ARG A 557 3.94 2.28 -32.24
N GLY A 558 5.15 1.77 -32.30
CA GLY A 558 6.20 2.22 -33.18
C GLY A 558 7.12 1.12 -33.62
N TYR A 559 7.92 1.46 -34.62
CA TYR A 559 8.98 0.62 -35.09
C TYR A 559 10.09 1.44 -35.71
N ASP A 560 11.29 0.88 -35.69
CA ASP A 560 12.43 1.42 -36.42
C ASP A 560 13.43 0.31 -36.76
N ALA A 561 14.37 0.62 -37.65
CA ALA A 561 15.43 -0.29 -38.05
C ALA A 561 16.31 -0.65 -36.84
N SER A 562 16.79 -1.89 -36.77
CA SER A 562 17.52 -2.38 -35.58
C SER A 562 18.82 -1.60 -35.28
N ASP A 563 19.38 -0.89 -36.26
CA ASP A 563 20.58 -0.05 -36.15
C ASP A 563 20.28 1.45 -35.98
N ALA A 564 19.01 1.86 -35.96
CA ALA A 564 18.60 3.25 -35.79
C ALA A 564 18.99 3.80 -34.42
N LYS A 565 19.35 5.09 -34.38
CA LYS A 565 19.82 5.81 -33.18
C LYS A 565 19.33 7.25 -33.22
N TYR A 566 18.60 7.68 -32.19
CA TYR A 566 18.08 9.04 -32.09
C TYR A 566 18.27 9.63 -30.70
N THR A 567 18.24 10.95 -30.63
CA THR A 567 18.37 11.73 -29.37
C THR A 567 17.16 11.61 -28.44
N ASN A 568 16.12 10.91 -28.88
CA ASN A 568 14.86 10.69 -28.18
C ASN A 568 14.49 9.21 -28.08
N LEU A 569 15.45 8.29 -28.35
CA LEU A 569 15.26 6.85 -28.33
C LEU A 569 16.32 6.20 -27.44
N GLY A 570 15.84 5.52 -26.39
CA GLY A 570 16.62 4.76 -25.42
C GLY A 570 15.99 3.40 -25.18
N PHE A 571 16.11 2.90 -23.95
CA PHE A 571 15.52 1.63 -23.56
C PHE A 571 15.41 1.48 -22.05
N ARG A 572 14.65 0.46 -21.64
CA ARG A 572 14.52 -0.03 -20.28
C ARG A 572 14.86 -1.51 -20.24
N VAL A 573 15.38 -1.97 -19.11
CA VAL A 573 15.78 -3.37 -18.94
C VAL A 573 14.73 -4.17 -18.19
N ALA A 574 14.47 -5.38 -18.67
CA ALA A 574 13.74 -6.41 -17.96
C ALA A 574 14.69 -7.51 -17.46
N LEU A 575 14.42 -8.07 -16.28
CA LEU A 575 14.98 -9.35 -15.82
C LEU A 575 13.86 -10.38 -15.92
N ALA A 576 13.90 -11.18 -16.97
CA ALA A 576 12.79 -12.04 -17.37
C ALA A 576 13.20 -13.52 -17.41
N PRO A 577 12.23 -14.45 -17.25
CA PRO A 577 12.47 -15.89 -17.41
C PRO A 577 13.06 -16.22 -18.79
N VAL A 578 13.98 -17.19 -18.83
CA VAL A 578 14.70 -17.64 -20.03
C VAL A 578 13.84 -18.49 -20.94
#